data_AF-A0A6J6TK62-F1
#
_entry.id   AF-A0A6J6TK62-F1
#
_cell.length_a   1.000
_cell.length_b   1.000
_cell.length_c   1.000
_cell.angle_alpha   90.00
_cell.angle_beta   90.00
_cell.angle_gamma   90.00
#
_symmetry.space_group_name_H-M   'P 1'
#
loop_
_entity.id
_entity.type
_entity.pdbx_description
1 polymer ?
#
loop_
_entity_poly.entity_id
_entity_poly.type
_entity_poly.pdbx_seq_one_letter_code
_entity_poly.pdbx_strand_id
1 'polypeptide(L)' 'MNFKELAPGMPYAHPTVEHLSPIFVTLGAASDVNVSPDIVIDGYWMGLAKTSLAVA' A
#
# COMPACT_ATOMS: atom_id res chain seq x y z
N MET A 1 -6.89 4.79 11.41
CA MET A 1 -7.60 4.48 10.16
C MET A 1 -8.76 3.54 10.46
N ASN A 2 -9.98 3.86 10.03
CA ASN A 2 -11.11 2.94 10.10
C ASN A 2 -11.06 1.94 8.94
N PHE A 3 -9.99 1.16 8.88
CA PHE A 3 -9.67 0.30 7.73
C PHE A 3 -10.73 -0.79 7.51
N LYS A 4 -11.29 -1.34 8.59
CA LYS A 4 -12.29 -2.41 8.49
C LYS A 4 -13.59 -1.97 7.80
N GLU A 5 -13.94 -0.70 7.89
CA GLU A 5 -15.16 -0.15 7.29
C GLU A 5 -14.90 0.59 5.98
N LEU A 6 -13.72 1.20 5.83
CA LEU A 6 -13.42 2.12 4.72
C LEU A 6 -12.51 1.51 3.64
N ALA A 7 -11.79 0.42 3.93
CA ALA A 7 -10.88 -0.14 2.95
C ALA A 7 -11.64 -0.85 1.81
N PRO A 8 -11.23 -0.65 0.55
CA PRO A 8 -11.90 -1.25 -0.59
C PRO A 8 -11.80 -2.78 -0.54
N GLY A 9 -12.92 -3.45 -0.80
CA GLY A 9 -12.97 -4.89 -0.87
C GLY A 9 -12.91 -5.61 0.48
N MET A 10 -13.07 -4.94 1.62
CA MET A 10 -13.21 -5.61 2.92
C MET A 10 -14.42 -6.57 2.97
N PRO A 11 -14.31 -7.73 3.64
CA PRO A 11 -13.10 -8.29 4.27
C PRO A 11 -12.24 -9.13 3.30
N TYR A 12 -12.54 -9.16 2.00
CA TYR A 12 -11.93 -10.08 1.03
C TYR A 12 -10.53 -9.66 0.58
N ALA A 13 -10.36 -8.39 0.22
CA ALA A 13 -9.10 -7.88 -0.33
C ALA A 13 -8.01 -7.74 0.73
N HIS A 14 -8.41 -7.37 1.95
CA HIS A 14 -7.49 -7.20 3.07
C HIS A 14 -8.12 -7.63 4.40
N PRO A 15 -8.34 -8.93 4.66
CA PRO A 15 -9.01 -9.42 5.88
C PRO A 15 -8.43 -8.87 7.18
N THR A 16 -7.15 -8.53 7.14
CA THR A 16 -6.31 -8.03 8.21
C THR A 16 -5.34 -6.98 7.64
N VAL A 17 -4.52 -6.35 8.48
CA VAL A 17 -3.73 -5.16 8.08
C VAL A 17 -2.35 -5.48 7.49
N GLU A 18 -1.86 -6.71 7.59
CA GLU A 18 -0.46 -7.11 7.40
C GLU A 18 0.06 -6.87 5.99
N HIS A 19 -0.80 -6.93 4.97
CA HIS A 19 -0.41 -6.65 3.58
C HIS A 19 -0.41 -5.15 3.25
N LEU A 20 -1.10 -4.32 4.05
CA LEU A 20 -1.17 -2.88 3.87
C LEU A 20 -0.14 -2.13 4.75
N SER A 21 0.12 -2.63 5.96
CA SER A 21 1.04 -2.00 6.92
C SER A 21 2.44 -1.69 6.37
N PRO A 22 3.09 -2.54 5.55
CA PRO A 22 4.44 -2.27 5.05
C PRO A 22 4.53 -0.99 4.21
N ILE A 23 3.47 -0.62 3.47
CA ILE A 23 3.45 0.60 2.66
C ILE A 23 3.64 1.84 3.54
N PHE A 24 2.98 1.88 4.71
CA PHE A 24 3.13 3.00 5.63
C PHE A 24 4.52 3.08 6.26
N VAL A 25 5.15 1.93 6.50
CA VAL A 25 6.54 1.88 7.00
C VAL A 25 7.50 2.48 5.96
N THR A 26 7.36 2.09 4.68
CA THR A 26 8.19 2.64 3.60
C THR A 26 7.98 4.14 3.43
N LEU A 27 6.73 4.61 3.39
CA LEU A 27 6.44 6.04 3.28
C LEU A 27 6.97 6.86 4.47
N GLY A 28 6.90 6.31 5.68
CA GLY A 28 7.45 6.95 6.88
C GLY A 28 8.98 6.96 6.94
N ALA A 29 9.65 6.13 6.14
CA ALA A 29 11.10 6.06 6.05
C ALA A 29 11.70 6.95 4.93
N ALA A 30 10.86 7.67 4.18
CA ALA A 30 11.31 8.59 3.14
C ALA A 30 12.20 9.71 3.71
N SER A 31 13.25 10.07 2.97
CA SER A 31 14.16 11.16 3.35
C SER A 31 13.56 12.55 3.14
N ASP A 32 12.63 12.69 2.18
CA ASP A 32 11.82 13.89 1.98
C ASP A 32 10.34 13.53 1.79
N VAL A 33 9.52 13.87 2.78
CA VAL A 33 8.08 13.61 2.79
C VAL A 33 7.27 14.52 1.87
N ASN A 34 7.87 15.58 1.31
CA ASN A 34 7.21 16.45 0.33
C ASN A 34 7.32 15.91 -1.10
N VAL A 35 8.20 14.92 -1.31
CA VAL A 35 8.34 14.23 -2.60
C VAL A 35 7.38 13.06 -2.63
N SER A 36 6.57 13.01 -3.70
CA SER A 36 5.67 11.86 -3.91
C SER A 36 6.48 10.62 -4.27
N PRO A 37 6.11 9.44 -3.77
CA PRO A 37 6.76 8.19 -4.14
C PRO A 37 6.53 7.85 -5.62
N ASP A 38 7.53 7.23 -6.25
CA ASP A 38 7.39 6.69 -7.60
C ASP A 38 6.68 5.34 -7.56
N ILE A 39 5.65 5.16 -8.38
CA ILE A 39 5.03 3.85 -8.58
C ILE A 39 5.79 3.11 -9.67
N VAL A 40 6.68 2.20 -9.25
CA VAL A 40 7.57 1.44 -10.14
C VAL A 40 6.84 0.26 -10.77
N ILE A 41 5.91 -0.34 -10.03
CA ILE A 41 5.07 -1.44 -10.50
C ILE A 41 3.63 -1.13 -10.11
N ASP A 42 2.72 -1.29 -11.06
CA ASP A 42 1.29 -1.26 -10.82
C ASP A 42 0.57 -2.36 -11.63
N GLY A 43 -0.48 -2.92 -11.05
CA GLY A 43 -1.31 -3.94 -11.71
C GLY A 43 -1.62 -5.14 -10.83
N TYR A 44 -2.00 -6.23 -11.49
CA TYR A 44 -2.47 -7.46 -10.85
C TYR A 44 -1.80 -8.69 -11.47
N TRP A 45 -1.48 -9.67 -10.64
CA TRP A 45 -1.01 -10.97 -11.09
C TRP A 45 -1.72 -12.09 -10.33
N MET A 46 -2.29 -13.05 -11.08
CA MET A 46 -3.13 -14.12 -10.53
C MET A 46 -4.26 -13.60 -9.61
N GLY A 47 -4.87 -12.46 -9.95
CA GLY A 47 -5.92 -11.84 -9.15
C GLY A 47 -5.44 -11.11 -7.88
N LEU A 48 -4.13 -11.03 -7.64
CA LEU A 48 -3.54 -10.33 -6.50
C LEU A 48 -2.91 -9.01 -6.95
N ALA A 49 -3.17 -7.93 -6.21
CA ALA A 49 -2.55 -6.64 -6.47
C ALA A 49 -1.02 -6.73 -6.37
N LYS A 50 -0.34 -6.04 -7.28
CA LYS A 50 1.11 -5.87 -7.35
C LYS A 50 1.37 -4.38 -7.55
N THR A 51 1.52 -3.69 -6.43
CA THR A 51 1.93 -2.30 -6.41
C THR A 51 3.26 -2.22 -5.68
N SER A 52 4.26 -1.59 -6.30
CA SER A 52 5.55 -1.31 -5.68
C SER A 52 5.85 0.16 -5.81
N LEU A 53 6.15 0.79 -4.69
CA LEU A 53 6.51 2.19 -4.62
C LEU A 53 7.97 2.35 -4.18
N ALA A 54 8.63 3.38 -4.68
CA ALA A 54 9.95 3.81 -4.26
C ALA A 54 9.85 5.21 -3.64
N VAL A 55 10.58 5.43 -2.55
CA VAL A 55 10.70 6.72 -1.88
C VAL A 55 12.15 7.21 -1.98
N ALA A 56 12.32 8.53 -1.98
CA ALA A 56 13.62 9.18 -1.87
C ALA A 56 14.21 9.04 -0.46
#